data_AF-A0A1G9ZH62-F1
#
_entry.id   AF-A0A1G9ZH62-F1
#
_cell.length_a   1.000
_cell.length_b   1.000
_cell.length_c   1.000
_cell.angle_alpha   90.00
_cell.angle_beta   90.00
_cell.angle_gamma   90.00
#
_symmetry.space_group_name_H-M   'P 1'
#
loop_
_entity.id
_entity.type
_entity.pdbx_description
1 polymer ?
#
loop_
_entity_poly.entity_id
_entity_poly.type
_entity_poly.pdbx_seq_one_letter_code
_entity_poly.pdbx_strand_id
1 'polypeptide(L)' 'MLDAGYDAPRISHLLSDLPVEVLGRTRSNRVMPRPAPSRSEFAAANPAGGRPPKHGGEARLR' A
#
# COMPACT_ATOMS: atom_id res chain seq x y z
N MET A 1 -18.24 -10.84 -0.86
CA MET A 1 -18.12 -9.65 0.02
C MET A 1 -17.43 -10.07 1.30
N LEU A 2 -16.38 -9.36 1.72
CA LEU A 2 -15.56 -9.66 2.91
C LEU A 2 -15.76 -8.59 3.99
N ASP A 3 -15.84 -8.99 5.25
CA ASP A 3 -15.87 -8.05 6.38
C ASP A 3 -14.46 -7.79 6.94
N ALA A 4 -14.33 -6.82 7.85
CA ALA A 4 -13.07 -6.31 8.41
C ALA A 4 -12.24 -7.34 9.21
N GLY A 5 -12.74 -8.55 9.41
CA GLY A 5 -11.99 -9.68 9.96
C GLY A 5 -11.07 -10.36 8.94
N TYR A 6 -11.26 -10.11 7.64
CA TYR A 6 -10.51 -10.74 6.56
C TYR A 6 -9.51 -9.76 5.92
N ASP A 7 -8.40 -10.31 5.43
CA ASP A 7 -7.39 -9.56 4.68
C ASP A 7 -7.77 -9.46 3.19
N ALA A 8 -8.61 -8.48 2.85
CA ALA A 8 -9.08 -8.28 1.48
C ALA A 8 -7.93 -8.08 0.46
N PRO A 9 -6.86 -7.29 0.73
CA PRO A 9 -5.69 -7.23 -0.16
C PRO A 9 -5.03 -8.58 -0.40
N ARG A 10 -4.86 -9.41 0.65
CA ARG A 10 -4.28 -10.75 0.50
C ARG A 10 -5.17 -11.64 -0.37
N ILE A 11 -6.48 -11.63 -0.15
CA ILE A 11 -7.42 -12.43 -0.94
C ILE A 11 -7.43 -11.97 -2.40
N SER A 12 -7.40 -10.65 -2.66
CA SER A 12 -7.30 -10.12 -4.02
C SER A 12 -6.01 -10.55 -4.72
N HIS A 13 -4.88 -10.59 -4.02
CA HIS A 13 -3.62 -11.09 -4.58
C HIS A 13 -3.68 -12.59 -4.91
N LEU A 14 -4.27 -13.40 -4.03
CA LEU A 14 -4.40 -14.86 -4.26
C LEU A 14 -5.35 -15.20 -5.41
N LEU A 15 -6.31 -14.33 -5.70
CA LEU A 15 -7.30 -14.54 -6.76
C LEU A 15 -6.97 -13.74 -8.04
N SER A 16 -5.75 -13.20 -8.17
CA SER A 16 -5.37 -12.28 -9.26
C SER A 16 -5.55 -12.86 -10.66
N ASP A 17 -5.51 -14.18 -10.79
CA ASP A 17 -5.55 -14.88 -12.06
C ASP A 17 -6.97 -15.37 -12.41
N LEU A 18 -7.95 -15.05 -11.56
CA LEU A 18 -9.35 -15.40 -11.75
C LEU A 18 -10.18 -14.16 -12.14
N PRO A 19 -11.21 -14.31 -12.98
CA PRO A 19 -12.07 -13.20 -13.38
C PRO A 19 -13.09 -12.87 -12.27
N VAL A 20 -12.62 -12.50 -11.08
CA VAL A 20 -13.44 -12.22 -9.90
C VAL A 20 -13.15 -10.85 -9.32
N GLU A 21 -14.19 -10.17 -8.85
CA GLU A 21 -14.06 -8.89 -8.14
C GLU A 21 -14.17 -9.09 -6.62
N VAL A 22 -13.22 -8.51 -5.88
CA VAL A 22 -13.17 -8.63 -4.41
C VAL A 22 -13.60 -7.33 -3.76
N LEU A 23 -14.83 -7.30 -3.27
CA LEU A 23 -15.33 -6.22 -2.40
C LEU A 23 -15.13 -6.58 -0.92
N GLY A 24 -14.38 -5.75 -0.20
CA GLY A 24 -14.10 -5.96 1.22
C GLY A 24 -14.05 -4.67 2.04
N ARG A 25 -14.41 -4.76 3.33
CA ARG A 25 -14.27 -3.66 4.29
C ARG A 25 -12.84 -3.66 4.86
N THR A 26 -12.14 -2.55 4.72
CA THR A 26 -10.82 -2.37 5.34
C THR A 26 -10.94 -2.20 6.84
N ARG A 27 -10.09 -2.88 7.60
CA ARG A 27 -9.99 -2.73 9.07
C ARG A 27 -9.38 -1.38 9.43
N SER A 28 -9.88 -0.73 10.48
CA SER A 28 -9.43 0.61 10.89
C SER A 28 -7.96 0.70 11.29
N ASN A 29 -7.35 -0.40 11.73
CA ASN A 29 -5.94 -0.44 12.12
C ASN A 29 -4.99 -0.84 10.98
N ARG A 30 -5.49 -0.98 9.74
CA ARG A 30 -4.63 -1.19 8.56
C ARG A 30 -4.02 0.14 8.13
N VAL A 31 -2.69 0.16 8.06
CA VAL A 31 -1.93 1.27 7.46
C VAL A 31 -1.77 0.97 5.96
N MET A 32 -2.19 1.92 5.12
CA MET A 32 -2.03 1.87 3.67
C MET A 32 -1.05 2.97 3.25
N PRO A 33 0.28 2.75 3.34
CA PRO A 33 1.23 3.77 2.93
C PRO A 33 1.27 3.88 1.41
N ARG A 34 1.61 5.08 0.90
CA ARG A 34 1.94 5.23 -0.51
C ARG A 34 3.17 4.39 -0.86
N PRO A 35 3.38 4.08 -2.16
CA PRO A 35 4.62 3.47 -2.61
C PRO A 35 5.83 4.26 -2.08
N ALA A 36 6.88 3.53 -1.69
CA ALA A 36 8.14 4.17 -1.34
C ALA A 36 8.68 4.94 -2.55
N PRO A 37 9.31 6.11 -2.33
CA PRO A 37 9.99 6.80 -3.41
C PRO A 37 11.07 5.89 -4.01
N SER A 38 11.26 5.97 -5.32
CA SER A 38 12.42 5.37 -5.96
C SER A 38 13.72 5.97 -5.41
N ARG A 39 14.84 5.26 -5.59
CA ARG A 39 16.14 5.75 -5.13
C ARG A 39 16.51 7.09 -5.76
N SER A 40 16.17 7.30 -7.04
CA SER A 40 16.42 8.56 -7.75
C SER A 40 15.57 9.70 -7.21
N GLU A 41 14.27 9.49 -7.01
CA GLU A 41 13.38 10.49 -6.38
C GLU A 41 13.86 10.85 -4.97
N PHE A 42 14.26 9.84 -4.18
CA PHE A 42 14.79 10.07 -2.84
C PHE A 42 16.08 10.89 -2.88
N ALA A 43 17.03 10.55 -3.75
CA ALA A 43 18.31 11.25 -3.88
C ALA A 43 18.12 12.70 -4.36
N ALA A 44 17.21 12.95 -5.29
CA ALA A 44 16.88 14.29 -5.76
C ALA A 44 16.27 15.17 -4.64
N ALA A 45 15.39 14.59 -3.82
CA ALA A 45 14.78 15.30 -2.70
C ALA A 45 15.70 15.46 -1.48
N ASN A 46 16.75 14.62 -1.35
CA ASN A 46 17.66 14.60 -0.21
C ASN A 46 19.13 14.67 -0.69
N PRO A 47 19.59 15.84 -1.16
CA PRO A 47 20.93 15.99 -1.74
C PRO A 47 22.07 15.76 -0.74
N ALA A 48 21.80 15.92 0.56
CA ALA A 48 22.75 15.56 1.63
C ALA A 48 22.88 14.04 1.86
N GLY A 49 22.14 13.22 1.11
CA GLY A 49 22.10 11.77 1.26
C GLY A 49 21.21 11.30 2.41
N GLY A 50 21.36 10.02 2.79
CA GLY A 50 20.59 9.38 3.85
C GLY A 50 20.02 8.01 3.44
N ARG A 51 19.24 7.40 4.34
CA ARG A 51 18.59 6.11 4.09
C ARG A 51 17.18 6.32 3.51
N PRO A 52 16.88 5.82 2.30
CA PRO A 52 15.52 5.87 1.76
C PRO A 52 14.52 5.17 2.69
N PRO A 53 13.31 5.75 2.89
CA PRO A 53 12.29 5.12 3.70
C PRO A 53 11.77 3.84 3.01
N LYS A 54 11.40 2.85 3.82
CA LYS A 54 10.83 1.59 3.33
C LYS A 54 9.43 1.76 2.74
N HIS A 55 8.71 2.80 3.17
CA HIS A 55 7.33 3.08 2.81
C HIS A 55 7.19 4.56 2.46
N GLY A 56 6.27 4.89 1.56
CA GLY A 56 5.90 6.28 1.31
C GLY A 56 5.10 6.87 2.47
N GLY A 57 4.80 8.16 2.37
CA GLY A 57 3.92 8.83 3.33
C GLY A 57 2.52 8.21 3.40
N GLU A 58 1.76 8.59 4.41
CA GLU A 58 0.39 8.11 4.60
C GLU A 58 -0.47 8.40 3.37
N ALA A 59 -1.30 7.42 2.99
CA ALA A 59 -2.32 7.64 1.99
C ALA A 59 -3.45 8.46 2.63
N ARG A 60 -3.78 9.59 2.02
CA ARG A 60 -4.92 10.40 2.39
C ARG A 60 -6.04 10.13 1.40
N LEU A 61 -7.23 9.79 1.89
CA LEU A 61 -8.43 9.77 1.07
C LEU A 61 -8.66 11.22 0.59
N ARG A 62 -8.75 11.39 -0.72
CA ARG A 62 -9.08 12.67 -1.36
C ARG A 62 -10.58 12.89 -1.32
#